data_AF-A0A4U7DPE2-F1
#
_entry.id   AF-A0A4U7DPE2-F1
#
_cell.length_a   1.000
_cell.length_b   1.000
_cell.length_c   1.000
_cell.angle_alpha   90.00
_cell.angle_beta   90.00
_cell.angle_gamma   90.00
#
_symmetry.space_group_name_H-M   'P 1'
#
loop_
_entity.id
_entity.type
_entity.pdbx_description
1 polymer ?
#
loop_
_entity_poly.entity_id
_entity_poly.type
_entity_poly.pdbx_seq_one_letter_code
_entity_poly.pdbx_strand_id
1 'polypeptide(L)'
;MDSFPYSDAVMMKITDVETLLRHRGEVRTTYIPERFSVITGGIIHDDDLKELRWTRERNAVQAFGSDFHIPTDYPVYGDMEKAQRKSNIKKMMDGTRWMHDKLLSTSIQIIPLVKGYTTEERAICYETLRELDLPYCAYYGAQYFGGKMGNGINKLNEDVREVIDELGVDGVLLIGLQARDGLSKMPPEVVAAAGQRWIRKSDLRDVPMGTAQSQYLQWRQDVEETVLGAGQTTLGSFSPSPSEVVAHG
;
A
#
# COMPACT_ATOMS: atom_id res chain seq x y z
N MET A 1 -11.22 13.60 -12.62
CA MET A 1 -10.17 12.85 -11.90
C MET A 1 -10.16 11.48 -12.52
N ASP A 2 -9.11 11.18 -13.26
CA ASP A 2 -9.04 9.96 -14.06
C ASP A 2 -8.68 8.76 -13.17
N SER A 3 -9.47 7.71 -13.33
CA SER A 3 -9.48 6.44 -12.59
C SER A 3 -8.14 5.70 -12.62
N PHE A 4 -7.88 4.86 -11.61
CA PHE A 4 -6.84 3.81 -11.65
C PHE A 4 -7.00 2.96 -12.92
N PRO A 5 -6.04 2.97 -13.87
CA PRO A 5 -6.26 2.37 -15.19
C PRO A 5 -6.13 0.84 -15.24
N TYR A 6 -5.68 0.16 -14.17
CA TYR A 6 -5.34 -1.26 -14.25
C TYR A 6 -5.70 -2.06 -12.98
N SER A 7 -6.26 -3.26 -13.18
CA SER A 7 -6.71 -4.18 -12.12
C SER A 7 -5.57 -4.85 -11.36
N ASP A 8 -4.32 -4.70 -11.82
CA ASP A 8 -3.15 -5.34 -11.23
C ASP A 8 -2.09 -4.30 -10.87
N ALA A 9 -1.64 -4.32 -9.61
CA ALA A 9 -0.60 -3.44 -9.09
C ALA A 9 0.62 -4.23 -8.61
N VAL A 10 1.82 -3.69 -8.87
CA VAL A 10 3.09 -4.19 -8.34
C VAL A 10 3.54 -3.24 -7.25
N MET A 11 3.72 -3.78 -6.03
CA MET A 11 4.29 -3.01 -4.92
C MET A 11 5.78 -3.30 -4.77
N MET A 12 6.61 -2.26 -4.72
CA MET A 12 8.06 -2.35 -4.60
C MET A 12 8.59 -1.52 -3.43
N LYS A 13 9.62 -2.02 -2.75
CA LYS A 13 10.35 -1.24 -1.75
C LYS A 13 11.20 -0.18 -2.44
N ILE A 14 11.36 0.98 -1.81
CA ILE A 14 12.20 2.05 -2.37
C ILE A 14 13.66 1.61 -2.56
N THR A 15 14.18 0.73 -1.70
CA THR A 15 15.54 0.18 -1.81
C THR A 15 15.73 -0.70 -3.06
N ASP A 16 14.71 -1.45 -3.46
CA ASP A 16 14.72 -2.24 -4.70
C ASP A 16 14.70 -1.31 -5.92
N VAL A 17 13.87 -0.26 -5.87
CA VAL A 17 13.78 0.78 -6.91
C VAL A 17 15.13 1.49 -7.11
N GLU A 18 15.78 1.92 -6.03
CA GLU A 18 17.10 2.55 -6.11
C GLU A 18 18.17 1.63 -6.67
N THR A 19 18.09 0.33 -6.35
CA THR A 19 19.01 -0.67 -6.89
C THR A 19 18.81 -0.83 -8.40
N LEU A 20 17.55 -0.91 -8.85
CA LEU A 20 17.23 -0.95 -10.27
C LEU A 20 17.75 0.28 -11.02
N LEU A 21 17.48 1.49 -10.51
CA LEU A 21 17.91 2.75 -11.12
C LEU A 21 19.44 2.85 -11.23
N ARG A 22 20.19 2.36 -10.23
CA ARG A 22 21.67 2.36 -10.25
C ARG A 22 22.27 1.46 -11.30
N HIS A 23 21.62 0.34 -11.62
CA HIS A 23 22.22 -0.67 -12.47
C HIS A 23 21.81 -0.59 -13.95
N ARG A 24 20.70 0.07 -14.32
CA ARG A 24 20.12 -0.07 -15.69
C ARG A 24 19.38 1.13 -16.32
N GLY A 25 19.43 2.37 -15.82
CA GLY A 25 18.80 3.53 -16.52
C GLY A 25 17.26 3.58 -16.39
N GLU A 26 16.49 3.95 -17.42
CA GLU A 26 15.01 3.96 -17.37
C GLU A 26 14.46 2.52 -17.22
N VAL A 27 14.08 2.15 -15.99
CA VAL A 27 13.87 0.73 -15.65
C VAL A 27 12.42 0.26 -15.75
N ARG A 28 11.43 1.13 -15.55
CA ARG A 28 10.03 0.72 -15.32
C ARG A 28 9.53 -0.24 -16.39
N THR A 29 9.49 0.20 -17.65
CA THR A 29 8.91 -0.55 -18.77
C THR A 29 9.71 -1.80 -19.14
N THR A 30 10.97 -1.89 -18.71
CA THR A 30 11.79 -3.10 -18.89
C THR A 30 11.34 -4.26 -18.01
N TYR A 31 10.84 -3.97 -16.80
CA TYR A 31 10.50 -4.99 -15.81
C TYR A 31 9.01 -5.10 -15.53
N ILE A 32 8.28 -4.01 -15.70
CA ILE A 32 6.87 -3.89 -15.38
C ILE A 32 6.15 -3.36 -16.63
N PRO A 33 5.34 -4.21 -17.31
CA PRO A 33 4.53 -3.76 -18.42
C PRO A 33 3.64 -2.59 -18.04
N GLU A 34 3.40 -1.65 -18.96
CA GLU A 34 2.62 -0.42 -18.72
C GLU A 34 1.19 -0.68 -18.21
N ARG A 35 0.65 -1.86 -18.49
CA ARG A 35 -0.66 -2.31 -17.98
C ARG A 35 -0.71 -2.59 -16.48
N PHE A 36 0.37 -2.40 -15.73
CA PHE A 36 0.41 -2.59 -14.29
C PHE A 36 0.64 -1.24 -13.61
N SER A 37 -0.15 -0.98 -12.57
CA SER A 37 0.14 0.13 -11.67
C SER A 37 1.33 -0.21 -10.78
N VAL A 38 2.17 0.77 -10.49
CA VAL A 38 3.36 0.64 -9.65
C VAL A 38 3.16 1.43 -8.37
N ILE A 39 3.18 0.73 -7.24
CA ILE A 39 3.18 1.32 -5.90
C ILE A 39 4.58 1.20 -5.34
N THR A 40 5.26 2.30 -5.05
CA THR A 40 6.53 2.27 -4.32
C THR A 40 6.31 2.55 -2.85
N GLY A 41 7.12 1.96 -1.96
CA GLY A 41 6.93 2.12 -0.53
C GLY A 41 8.22 2.31 0.25
N GLY A 42 8.20 3.29 1.14
CA GLY A 42 9.21 3.54 2.18
C GLY A 42 9.07 2.64 3.42
N ILE A 43 8.25 1.56 3.36
CA ILE A 43 8.14 0.55 4.42
C ILE A 43 9.29 -0.46 4.27
N ILE A 44 10.46 -0.08 4.78
CA ILE A 44 11.72 -0.85 4.68
C ILE A 44 12.27 -1.18 6.07
N HIS A 45 13.40 -1.90 6.13
CA HIS A 45 14.02 -2.26 7.39
C HIS A 45 14.55 -1.01 8.12
N ASP A 46 14.50 -0.99 9.45
CA ASP A 46 14.87 0.15 10.29
C ASP A 46 16.30 0.66 10.05
N ASP A 47 17.24 -0.23 9.74
CA ASP A 47 18.61 0.15 9.43
C ASP A 47 18.71 0.96 8.13
N ASP A 48 17.91 0.61 7.12
CA ASP A 48 17.86 1.35 5.86
C ASP A 48 17.09 2.67 6.04
N LEU A 49 16.06 2.70 6.88
CA LEU A 49 15.26 3.90 7.17
C LEU A 49 16.12 5.06 7.71
N LYS A 50 17.14 4.76 8.53
CA LYS A 50 18.05 5.77 9.11
C LYS A 50 18.80 6.56 8.04
N GLU A 51 19.08 5.92 6.91
CA GLU A 51 19.84 6.50 5.79
C GLU A 51 18.96 7.11 4.72
N LEU A 52 17.68 6.74 4.67
CA LEU A 52 16.73 7.28 3.72
C LEU A 52 16.48 8.76 4.02
N ARG A 53 16.56 9.58 2.97
CA ARG A 53 16.25 11.02 3.01
C ARG A 53 15.07 11.25 2.09
N TRP A 54 14.13 12.10 2.49
CA TRP A 54 12.91 12.36 1.72
C TRP A 54 13.20 12.83 0.28
N THR A 55 14.26 13.63 0.10
CA THR A 55 14.70 14.05 -1.25
C THR A 55 15.18 12.89 -2.11
N ARG A 56 15.92 11.95 -1.50
CA ARG A 56 16.42 10.74 -2.16
C ARG A 56 15.27 9.81 -2.54
N GLU A 57 14.33 9.58 -1.61
CA GLU A 57 13.10 8.82 -1.87
C GLU A 57 12.30 9.45 -3.01
N ARG A 58 11.98 10.75 -2.93
CA ARG A 58 11.24 11.47 -3.97
C ARG A 58 11.88 11.34 -5.35
N ASN A 59 13.20 11.53 -5.43
CA ASN A 59 13.94 11.41 -6.69
C ASN A 59 13.80 10.00 -7.27
N ALA A 60 13.91 8.96 -6.44
CA ALA A 60 13.75 7.58 -6.88
C ALA A 60 12.32 7.28 -7.35
N VAL A 61 11.30 7.74 -6.60
CA VAL A 61 9.88 7.57 -6.96
C VAL A 61 9.57 8.19 -8.33
N GLN A 62 10.04 9.42 -8.57
CA GLN A 62 9.87 10.13 -9.84
C GLN A 62 10.67 9.48 -10.97
N ALA A 63 11.95 9.19 -10.76
CA ALA A 63 12.80 8.60 -11.79
C ALA A 63 12.33 7.20 -12.20
N PHE A 64 11.72 6.45 -11.27
CA PHE A 64 11.14 5.15 -11.58
C PHE A 64 9.77 5.25 -12.27
N GLY A 65 9.09 6.40 -12.21
CA GLY A 65 7.76 6.57 -12.80
C GLY A 65 6.68 5.78 -12.05
N SER A 66 6.67 5.86 -10.72
CA SER A 66 5.64 5.22 -9.89
C SER A 66 4.27 5.84 -10.17
N ASP A 67 3.19 5.06 -10.08
CA ASP A 67 1.83 5.61 -10.14
C ASP A 67 1.36 6.02 -8.73
N PHE A 68 1.76 5.25 -7.71
CA PHE A 68 1.48 5.53 -6.31
C PHE A 68 2.74 5.42 -5.45
N HIS A 69 2.74 6.12 -4.32
CA HIS A 69 3.82 6.06 -3.35
C HIS A 69 3.31 6.05 -1.91
N ILE A 70 3.83 5.13 -1.09
CA ILE A 70 3.68 5.14 0.37
C ILE A 70 4.94 5.76 0.97
N PRO A 71 4.86 6.97 1.56
CA PRO A 71 6.04 7.70 2.05
C PRO A 71 6.80 6.97 3.15
N THR A 72 8.05 7.41 3.37
CA THR A 72 8.96 6.91 4.41
C THR A 72 8.26 6.57 5.73
N ASP A 73 8.48 5.34 6.20
CA ASP A 73 8.01 4.86 7.49
C ASP A 73 8.89 5.31 8.67
N TYR A 74 8.34 5.34 9.87
CA TYR A 74 9.09 5.45 11.12
C TYR A 74 8.71 4.31 12.10
N PRO A 75 9.66 3.81 12.91
CA PRO A 75 9.38 2.76 13.88
C PRO A 75 8.33 3.20 14.90
N VAL A 76 7.33 2.35 15.14
CA VAL A 76 6.30 2.54 16.16
C VAL A 76 6.01 1.17 16.78
N TYR A 77 6.78 0.80 17.81
CA TYR A 77 6.66 -0.47 18.51
C TYR A 77 6.03 -0.30 19.91
N GLY A 78 5.31 -1.33 20.36
CA GLY A 78 4.53 -1.29 21.60
C GLY A 78 5.37 -1.19 22.88
N ASP A 79 6.63 -1.61 22.84
CA ASP A 79 7.61 -1.51 23.92
C ASP A 79 8.32 -0.14 23.97
N MET A 80 8.14 0.72 22.96
CA MET A 80 8.65 2.09 23.00
C MET A 80 7.79 2.97 23.90
N GLU A 81 8.41 3.99 24.50
CA GLU A 81 7.68 5.02 25.24
C GLU A 81 6.63 5.74 24.38
N LYS A 82 5.45 6.00 24.97
CA LYS A 82 4.32 6.66 24.28
C LYS A 82 4.74 7.99 23.64
N ALA A 83 5.55 8.79 24.34
CA ALA A 83 6.06 10.06 23.81
C ALA A 83 6.95 9.87 22.56
N GLN A 84 7.76 8.81 22.56
CA GLN A 84 8.60 8.47 21.41
C GLN A 84 7.77 7.99 20.23
N ARG A 85 6.75 7.14 20.46
CA ARG A 85 5.79 6.73 19.41
C ARG A 85 5.12 7.94 18.76
N LYS A 86 4.55 8.85 19.56
CA LYS A 86 3.94 10.09 19.07
C LYS A 86 4.92 10.95 18.27
N SER A 87 6.18 11.06 18.73
CA SER A 87 7.22 11.81 18.00
C SER A 87 7.51 11.19 16.64
N ASN A 88 7.61 9.86 16.56
CA ASN A 88 7.86 9.15 15.31
C ASN A 88 6.68 9.27 14.35
N ILE A 89 5.43 9.15 14.84
CA ILE A 89 4.22 9.34 14.01
C ILE A 89 4.17 10.75 13.44
N LYS A 90 4.54 11.78 14.23
CA LYS A 90 4.62 13.16 13.74
C LYS A 90 5.66 13.31 12.61
N LYS A 91 6.87 12.78 12.80
CA LYS A 91 7.91 12.80 11.76
C LYS A 91 7.49 12.08 10.48
N MET A 92 6.79 10.95 10.62
CA MET A 92 6.21 10.22 9.49
C MET A 92 5.22 11.10 8.74
N MET A 93 4.31 11.77 9.45
CA MET A 93 3.31 12.65 8.84
C MET A 93 3.90 13.95 8.27
N ASP A 94 4.96 14.50 8.87
CA ASP A 94 5.72 15.62 8.30
C ASP A 94 6.35 15.22 6.95
N GLY A 95 6.90 13.99 6.89
CA GLY A 95 7.42 13.41 5.65
C GLY A 95 6.33 13.19 4.61
N THR A 96 5.15 12.70 5.01
CA THR A 96 3.98 12.56 4.13
C THR A 96 3.56 13.90 3.53
N ARG A 97 3.39 14.96 4.35
CA ARG A 97 3.07 16.31 3.85
C ARG A 97 4.11 16.81 2.88
N TRP A 98 5.38 16.70 3.25
CA TRP A 98 6.48 17.14 2.39
C TRP A 98 6.47 16.39 1.06
N MET A 99 6.27 15.08 1.07
CA MET A 99 6.25 14.27 -0.14
C MET A 99 5.04 14.63 -1.01
N HIS A 100 3.87 14.81 -0.40
CA HIS A 100 2.65 15.23 -1.10
C HIS A 100 2.90 16.53 -1.85
N ASP A 101 3.40 17.57 -1.16
CA ASP A 101 3.70 18.87 -1.75
C ASP A 101 4.70 18.80 -2.90
N LYS A 102 5.70 17.91 -2.80
CA LYS A 102 6.72 17.73 -3.85
C LYS A 102 6.23 16.93 -5.05
N LEU A 103 5.17 16.16 -4.91
CA LEU A 103 4.59 15.34 -5.97
C LEU A 103 3.31 15.96 -6.57
N LEU A 104 2.78 17.05 -6.00
CA LEU A 104 1.59 17.76 -6.50
C LEU A 104 1.63 18.09 -8.00
N SER A 105 2.81 18.41 -8.55
CA SER A 105 2.95 18.74 -9.99
C SER A 105 3.18 17.50 -10.87
N THR A 106 3.01 16.30 -10.33
CA THR A 106 3.17 15.02 -11.04
C THR A 106 1.85 14.24 -11.03
N SER A 107 1.80 13.15 -11.78
CA SER A 107 0.67 12.20 -11.73
C SER A 107 0.77 11.22 -10.55
N ILE A 108 1.82 11.26 -9.74
CA ILE A 108 2.08 10.29 -8.68
C ILE A 108 1.20 10.61 -7.48
N GLN A 109 0.38 9.66 -7.06
CA GLN A 109 -0.50 9.83 -5.91
C GLN A 109 0.11 9.22 -4.64
N ILE A 110 -0.22 9.79 -3.48
CA ILE A 110 0.28 9.30 -2.19
C ILE A 110 -0.75 8.43 -1.49
N ILE A 111 -0.31 7.29 -0.97
CA ILE A 111 -1.08 6.43 -0.07
C ILE A 111 -0.38 6.47 1.30
N PRO A 112 -0.83 7.32 2.23
CA PRO A 112 -0.17 7.48 3.52
C PRO A 112 -0.33 6.25 4.41
N LEU A 113 0.71 5.93 5.18
CA LEU A 113 0.67 4.86 6.17
C LEU A 113 0.03 5.36 7.47
N VAL A 114 -0.93 4.61 8.00
CA VAL A 114 -1.51 4.87 9.33
C VAL A 114 -0.82 3.99 10.38
N LYS A 115 -0.37 4.62 11.48
CA LYS A 115 0.23 3.95 12.64
C LYS A 115 -0.29 4.52 13.96
N GLY A 116 -0.22 3.71 15.00
CA GLY A 116 -0.58 4.08 16.37
C GLY A 116 -1.25 2.92 17.09
N TYR A 117 -0.96 2.79 18.39
CA TYR A 117 -1.57 1.78 19.27
C TYR A 117 -2.84 2.30 19.94
N THR A 118 -3.01 3.62 20.02
CA THR A 118 -4.17 4.26 20.62
C THR A 118 -4.82 5.23 19.64
N THR A 119 -6.11 5.52 19.85
CA THR A 119 -6.83 6.56 19.09
C THR A 119 -6.08 7.89 19.09
N GLU A 120 -5.50 8.30 20.22
CA GLU A 120 -4.71 9.55 20.33
C GLU A 120 -3.46 9.54 19.45
N GLU A 121 -2.80 8.39 19.30
CA GLU A 121 -1.64 8.25 18.42
C GLU A 121 -2.06 8.27 16.95
N ARG A 122 -3.14 7.55 16.60
CA ARG A 122 -3.68 7.51 15.23
C ARG A 122 -4.27 8.84 14.78
N ALA A 123 -4.82 9.64 15.70
CA ALA A 123 -5.35 10.97 15.41
C ALA A 123 -4.34 11.89 14.71
N ILE A 124 -3.04 11.74 15.01
CA ILE A 124 -1.97 12.49 14.34
C ILE A 124 -1.92 12.17 12.83
N CYS A 125 -2.12 10.90 12.47
CA CYS A 125 -2.25 10.51 11.07
C CYS A 125 -3.52 11.12 10.49
N TYR A 126 -4.66 10.98 11.19
CA TYR A 126 -5.97 11.42 10.70
C TYR A 126 -6.04 12.92 10.40
N GLU A 127 -5.46 13.75 11.28
CA GLU A 127 -5.33 15.19 11.05
C GLU A 127 -4.62 15.47 9.73
N THR A 128 -3.52 14.77 9.45
CA THR A 128 -2.74 14.92 8.22
C THR A 128 -3.51 14.45 7.00
N LEU A 129 -4.19 13.31 7.08
CA LEU A 129 -4.94 12.76 5.95
C LEU A 129 -6.13 13.66 5.58
N ARG A 130 -6.84 14.21 6.58
CA ARG A 130 -7.94 15.16 6.37
C ARG A 130 -7.45 16.50 5.83
N GLU A 131 -6.32 17.00 6.34
CA GLU A 131 -5.70 18.24 5.85
C GLU A 131 -5.33 18.15 4.37
N LEU A 132 -4.84 16.97 3.94
CA LEU A 132 -4.41 16.72 2.56
C LEU A 132 -5.51 16.16 1.65
N ASP A 133 -6.74 16.00 2.15
CA ASP A 133 -7.87 15.39 1.44
C ASP A 133 -7.51 14.03 0.80
N LEU A 134 -6.86 13.15 1.58
CA LEU A 134 -6.41 11.83 1.14
C LEU A 134 -7.44 10.75 1.53
N PRO A 135 -8.20 10.20 0.56
CA PRO A 135 -9.30 9.28 0.86
C PRO A 135 -8.85 7.83 1.11
N TYR A 136 -7.59 7.50 0.81
CA TYR A 136 -7.03 6.16 0.98
C TYR A 136 -5.89 6.15 1.97
N CYS A 137 -5.68 5.03 2.66
CA CYS A 137 -4.49 4.81 3.48
C CYS A 137 -3.94 3.40 3.34
N ALA A 138 -2.67 3.23 3.73
CA ALA A 138 -2.04 1.94 3.91
C ALA A 138 -2.03 1.55 5.39
N TYR A 139 -2.15 0.26 5.67
CA TYR A 139 -2.05 -0.28 7.02
C TYR A 139 -1.11 -1.50 7.06
N TYR A 140 -0.12 -1.51 7.96
CA TYR A 140 0.88 -2.57 8.03
C TYR A 140 0.45 -3.68 9.00
N GLY A 141 -0.16 -4.74 8.44
CA GLY A 141 -0.67 -5.89 9.17
C GLY A 141 0.36 -6.99 9.47
N ALA A 142 1.55 -6.97 8.87
CA ALA A 142 2.54 -8.05 9.07
C ALA A 142 2.95 -8.23 10.55
N GLN A 143 2.94 -7.15 11.33
CA GLN A 143 3.30 -7.15 12.76
C GLN A 143 2.38 -8.01 13.64
N TYR A 144 1.19 -8.37 13.17
CA TYR A 144 0.22 -9.19 13.90
C TYR A 144 0.48 -10.69 13.77
N PHE A 145 1.49 -11.08 12.98
CA PHE A 145 1.77 -12.47 12.65
C PHE A 145 3.20 -12.86 13.01
N GLY A 146 3.35 -14.00 13.67
CA GLY A 146 4.64 -14.57 14.05
C GLY A 146 5.10 -14.24 15.47
N GLY A 147 6.30 -14.71 15.81
CA GLY A 147 6.87 -14.56 17.15
C GLY A 147 5.96 -15.10 18.26
N LYS A 148 5.92 -14.38 19.40
CA LYS A 148 5.04 -14.70 20.54
C LYS A 148 3.56 -14.39 20.30
N MET A 149 3.23 -13.54 19.31
CA MET A 149 1.86 -13.16 18.99
C MET A 149 1.09 -14.27 18.24
N GLY A 150 1.79 -15.15 17.54
CA GLY A 150 1.15 -16.24 16.80
C GLY A 150 0.28 -15.71 15.65
N ASN A 151 -1.02 -16.00 15.69
CA ASN A 151 -1.99 -15.58 14.69
C ASN A 151 -2.92 -14.49 15.25
N GLY A 152 -2.51 -13.23 15.11
CA GLY A 152 -3.25 -12.05 15.61
C GLY A 152 -4.37 -11.56 14.70
N ILE A 153 -4.98 -12.41 13.86
CA ILE A 153 -5.96 -11.98 12.84
C ILE A 153 -7.18 -11.22 13.42
N ASN A 154 -7.65 -11.61 14.61
CA ASN A 154 -8.79 -10.94 15.24
C ASN A 154 -8.41 -9.53 15.70
N LYS A 155 -7.23 -9.36 16.32
CA LYS A 155 -6.73 -8.06 16.72
C LYS A 155 -6.51 -7.14 15.52
N LEU A 156 -5.93 -7.68 14.43
CA LEU A 156 -5.78 -6.93 13.18
C LEU A 156 -7.13 -6.45 12.63
N ASN A 157 -8.15 -7.31 12.64
CA ASN A 157 -9.50 -6.94 12.20
C ASN A 157 -10.07 -5.79 13.04
N GLU A 158 -9.96 -5.90 14.37
CA GLU A 158 -10.38 -4.86 15.31
C GLU A 158 -9.68 -3.54 15.02
N ASP A 159 -8.34 -3.54 14.91
CA ASP A 159 -7.57 -2.30 14.68
C ASP A 159 -7.86 -1.66 13.31
N VAL A 160 -8.08 -2.47 12.27
CA VAL A 160 -8.43 -1.96 10.95
C VAL A 160 -9.82 -1.34 10.97
N ARG A 161 -10.79 -1.96 11.65
CA ARG A 161 -12.14 -1.39 11.83
C ARG A 161 -12.11 -0.09 12.61
N GLU A 162 -11.34 -0.03 13.70
CA GLU A 162 -11.15 1.22 14.44
C GLU A 162 -10.60 2.33 13.54
N VAL A 163 -9.61 2.03 12.68
CA VAL A 163 -9.08 3.02 11.74
C VAL A 163 -10.15 3.51 10.76
N ILE A 164 -10.93 2.60 10.19
CA ILE A 164 -12.00 2.93 9.23
C ILE A 164 -13.07 3.79 9.91
N ASP A 165 -13.55 3.39 11.08
CA ASP A 165 -14.59 4.08 11.83
C ASP A 165 -14.13 5.47 12.29
N GLU A 166 -12.88 5.61 12.73
CA GLU A 166 -12.32 6.88 13.24
C GLU A 166 -11.97 7.88 12.13
N LEU A 167 -11.48 7.40 10.98
CA LEU A 167 -10.97 8.25 9.91
C LEU A 167 -12.02 8.53 8.81
N GLY A 168 -12.85 7.53 8.46
CA GLY A 168 -13.78 7.61 7.34
C GLY A 168 -13.09 7.58 5.98
N VAL A 169 -12.22 6.59 5.74
CA VAL A 169 -11.53 6.41 4.44
C VAL A 169 -12.41 5.68 3.43
N ASP A 170 -12.18 5.98 2.15
CA ASP A 170 -12.79 5.26 1.02
C ASP A 170 -12.15 3.89 0.81
N GLY A 171 -10.90 3.70 1.25
CA GLY A 171 -10.26 2.40 1.18
C GLY A 171 -8.93 2.27 1.93
N VAL A 172 -8.60 1.03 2.26
CA VAL A 172 -7.39 0.61 2.97
C VAL A 172 -6.61 -0.39 2.12
N LEU A 173 -5.34 -0.08 1.86
CA LEU A 173 -4.36 -1.04 1.38
C LEU A 173 -3.74 -1.78 2.56
N LEU A 174 -4.09 -3.05 2.74
CA LEU A 174 -3.57 -3.88 3.83
C LEU A 174 -2.27 -4.59 3.43
N ILE A 175 -1.16 -4.25 4.09
CA ILE A 175 0.16 -4.81 3.80
C ILE A 175 0.46 -5.93 4.78
N GLY A 176 0.88 -7.10 4.28
CA GLY A 176 1.30 -8.24 5.10
C GLY A 176 0.24 -9.31 5.33
N LEU A 177 -0.95 -9.18 4.72
CA LEU A 177 -1.99 -10.21 4.75
C LEU A 177 -2.50 -10.50 3.33
N GLN A 178 -2.21 -11.70 2.81
CA GLN A 178 -2.67 -12.16 1.50
C GLN A 178 -3.37 -13.55 1.57
N ALA A 179 -3.63 -14.03 2.79
CA ALA A 179 -4.33 -15.29 2.97
C ALA A 179 -5.84 -15.04 2.87
N ARG A 180 -6.52 -15.80 1.99
CA ARG A 180 -7.97 -15.75 1.78
C ARG A 180 -8.76 -15.71 3.09
N ASP A 181 -8.57 -16.69 3.96
CA ASP A 181 -9.31 -16.82 5.23
C ASP A 181 -9.08 -15.65 6.20
N GLY A 182 -7.96 -14.93 6.05
CA GLY A 182 -7.67 -13.74 6.83
C GLY A 182 -8.34 -12.51 6.21
N LEU A 183 -8.17 -12.31 4.90
CA LEU A 183 -8.80 -11.20 4.18
C LEU A 183 -10.33 -11.27 4.26
N SER A 184 -10.94 -12.46 4.25
CA SER A 184 -12.39 -12.63 4.34
C SER A 184 -13.00 -12.18 5.67
N LYS A 185 -12.17 -11.88 6.66
CA LYS A 185 -12.58 -11.32 7.96
C LYS A 185 -12.47 -9.81 7.99
N MET A 186 -11.71 -9.21 7.08
CA MET A 186 -11.46 -7.78 7.04
C MET A 186 -12.74 -7.03 6.65
N PRO A 187 -12.88 -5.77 7.08
CA PRO A 187 -14.01 -4.93 6.69
C PRO A 187 -14.02 -4.61 5.18
N PRO A 188 -15.18 -4.25 4.60
CA PRO A 188 -15.36 -4.01 3.16
C PRO A 188 -14.43 -2.94 2.57
N GLU A 189 -13.97 -1.99 3.39
CA GLU A 189 -13.09 -0.91 3.01
C GLU A 189 -11.63 -1.39 2.80
N VAL A 190 -11.29 -2.63 3.15
CA VAL A 190 -10.01 -3.24 2.72
C VAL A 190 -10.12 -3.65 1.25
N VAL A 191 -9.87 -2.70 0.37
CA VAL A 191 -10.02 -2.84 -1.09
C VAL A 191 -8.77 -3.38 -1.80
N ALA A 192 -7.63 -3.45 -1.11
CA ALA A 192 -6.39 -3.95 -1.66
C ALA A 192 -5.52 -4.64 -0.61
N ALA A 193 -4.71 -5.60 -1.05
CA ALA A 193 -3.81 -6.36 -0.19
C ALA A 193 -2.43 -6.55 -0.83
N ALA A 194 -1.36 -6.34 -0.06
CA ALA A 194 0.02 -6.50 -0.51
C ALA A 194 0.81 -7.46 0.39
N GLY A 195 1.82 -8.12 -0.17
CA GLY A 195 2.68 -9.06 0.55
C GLY A 195 3.49 -9.96 -0.36
N GLN A 196 4.20 -10.91 0.23
CA GLN A 196 5.09 -11.85 -0.47
C GLN A 196 4.57 -13.29 -0.51
N ARG A 197 3.32 -13.53 -0.08
CA ARG A 197 2.73 -14.88 -0.02
C ARG A 197 2.66 -15.52 -1.40
N TRP A 198 2.48 -14.70 -2.43
CA TRP A 198 2.45 -15.11 -3.83
C TRP A 198 3.68 -15.92 -4.24
N ILE A 199 4.88 -15.60 -3.75
CA ILE A 199 6.14 -16.31 -4.07
C ILE A 199 6.03 -17.79 -3.73
N ARG A 200 5.45 -18.10 -2.56
CA ARG A 200 5.23 -19.47 -2.10
C ARG A 200 4.03 -20.11 -2.80
N LYS A 201 3.02 -19.33 -3.17
CA LYS A 201 1.80 -19.86 -3.81
C LYS A 201 1.98 -20.17 -5.29
N SER A 202 2.95 -19.53 -5.93
CA SER A 202 3.33 -19.76 -7.31
C SER A 202 4.57 -20.64 -7.46
N ASP A 203 5.09 -21.22 -6.37
CA ASP A 203 6.34 -22.00 -6.34
C ASP A 203 7.47 -21.37 -7.17
N LEU A 204 7.60 -20.04 -7.13
CA LEU A 204 8.38 -19.26 -8.12
C LEU A 204 9.84 -19.74 -8.25
N ARG A 205 10.39 -20.28 -7.16
CA ARG A 205 11.79 -20.72 -7.06
C ARG A 205 11.98 -22.20 -7.43
N ASP A 206 10.91 -22.96 -7.52
CA ASP A 206 10.93 -24.42 -7.55
C ASP A 206 10.38 -25.01 -8.86
N VAL A 207 9.65 -24.20 -9.65
CA VAL A 207 9.05 -24.63 -10.93
C VAL A 207 9.44 -23.73 -12.10
N PRO A 208 9.32 -24.19 -13.36
CA PRO A 208 9.52 -23.35 -14.54
C PRO A 208 8.60 -22.12 -14.54
N MET A 209 9.07 -20.99 -15.09
CA MET A 209 8.37 -19.70 -15.05
C MET A 209 6.91 -19.76 -15.57
N GLY A 210 6.65 -20.50 -16.65
CA GLY A 210 5.29 -20.65 -17.17
C GLY A 210 4.34 -21.32 -16.16
N THR A 211 4.83 -22.35 -15.44
CA THR A 211 4.08 -23.02 -14.37
C THR A 211 3.83 -22.08 -13.19
N ALA A 212 4.86 -21.34 -12.77
CA ALA A 212 4.74 -20.38 -11.68
C ALA A 212 3.70 -19.29 -12.02
N GLN A 213 3.70 -18.78 -13.26
CA GLN A 213 2.71 -17.81 -13.72
C GLN A 213 1.28 -18.36 -13.66
N SER A 214 1.05 -19.58 -14.15
CA SER A 214 -0.27 -20.22 -14.07
C SER A 214 -0.73 -20.42 -12.63
N GLN A 215 0.15 -20.88 -11.73
CA GLN A 215 -0.16 -21.06 -10.31
C GLN A 215 -0.46 -19.72 -9.61
N TYR A 216 0.30 -18.66 -9.93
CA TYR A 216 0.03 -17.32 -9.44
C TYR A 216 -1.35 -16.84 -9.86
N LEU A 217 -1.70 -16.95 -11.15
CA LEU A 217 -2.98 -16.50 -11.68
C LEU A 217 -4.16 -17.23 -11.03
N GLN A 218 -4.05 -18.55 -10.85
CA GLN A 218 -5.08 -19.33 -10.14
C GLN A 218 -5.22 -18.86 -8.69
N TRP A 219 -4.11 -18.71 -7.97
CA TRP A 219 -4.15 -18.25 -6.58
C TRP A 219 -4.70 -16.83 -6.45
N ARG A 220 -4.35 -15.93 -7.38
CA ARG A 220 -4.87 -14.56 -7.41
C ARG A 220 -6.38 -14.56 -7.61
N GLN A 221 -6.87 -15.30 -8.60
CA GLN A 221 -8.30 -15.44 -8.89
C GLN A 221 -9.06 -15.95 -7.66
N ASP A 222 -8.54 -16.97 -6.97
CA ASP A 222 -9.14 -17.49 -5.73
C ASP A 222 -9.26 -16.42 -4.63
N VAL A 223 -8.30 -15.49 -4.53
CA VAL A 223 -8.31 -14.38 -3.55
C VAL A 223 -9.27 -13.27 -3.99
N GLU A 224 -9.20 -12.86 -5.26
CA GLU A 224 -10.04 -11.79 -5.82
C GLU A 224 -11.51 -12.17 -5.82
N GLU A 225 -11.87 -13.27 -6.47
CA GLU A 225 -13.28 -13.68 -6.64
C GLU A 225 -13.96 -13.99 -5.33
N THR A 226 -13.22 -14.48 -4.33
CA THR A 226 -13.85 -14.92 -3.07
C THR A 226 -13.85 -13.85 -1.98
N VAL A 227 -12.97 -12.84 -2.06
CA VAL A 227 -12.74 -11.94 -0.93
C VAL A 227 -12.78 -10.48 -1.32
N LEU A 228 -11.97 -10.08 -2.29
CA LEU A 228 -11.84 -8.66 -2.67
C LEU A 228 -12.85 -8.22 -3.74
N GLY A 229 -13.55 -9.17 -4.39
CA GLY A 229 -14.54 -8.92 -5.44
C GLY A 229 -15.98 -9.37 -5.12
N ALA A 230 -16.21 -10.12 -4.04
CA ALA A 230 -17.52 -10.71 -3.71
C ALA A 230 -18.51 -9.76 -2.98
N GLY A 231 -18.31 -8.45 -3.08
CA GLY A 231 -19.10 -7.44 -2.36
C GLY A 231 -18.34 -6.18 -1.96
N GLN A 232 -17.06 -6.11 -2.34
CA GLN A 232 -16.21 -4.93 -2.22
C GLN A 232 -15.99 -4.38 -3.61
N THR A 233 -16.17 -3.07 -3.77
CA THR A 233 -15.80 -2.40 -5.00
C THR A 233 -14.31 -2.61 -5.23
N THR A 234 -13.94 -3.39 -6.25
CA THR A 234 -12.56 -3.40 -6.73
C THR A 234 -12.19 -1.97 -7.14
N LEU A 235 -10.96 -1.53 -6.92
CA LEU A 235 -10.51 -0.18 -7.28
C LEU A 235 -10.82 0.21 -8.74
N GLY A 236 -10.99 -0.77 -9.64
CA GLY A 236 -11.40 -0.56 -11.04
C GLY A 236 -12.91 -0.36 -11.29
N SER A 237 -13.77 -0.60 -10.30
CA SER A 237 -15.24 -0.48 -10.45
C SER A 237 -15.75 0.97 -10.32
N PHE A 238 -14.86 1.94 -10.12
CA PHE A 238 -15.16 3.37 -10.07
C PHE A 238 -14.88 4.12 -11.39
N SER A 239 -14.64 3.40 -12.49
CA SER A 239 -14.66 4.01 -13.82
C SER A 239 -16.10 4.37 -14.20
N PRO A 240 -16.44 5.63 -14.53
CA PRO A 240 -17.72 5.92 -15.15
C PRO A 240 -17.77 5.20 -16.51
N SER A 241 -18.78 4.35 -16.70
CA SER A 241 -19.12 3.82 -18.01
C SER A 241 -19.21 4.98 -19.01
N PRO A 242 -18.71 4.85 -20.26
CA PRO A 242 -18.93 5.87 -21.27
C PRO A 242 -20.41 5.86 -21.63
N SER A 243 -21.22 6.63 -20.91
CA SER A 243 -22.55 6.99 -21.37
C SER A 243 -22.36 7.92 -22.57
N GLU A 244 -22.77 7.43 -23.73
CA GLU A 244 -22.96 8.21 -24.96
C GLU A 244 -23.56 9.57 -24.64
N VAL A 245 -22.79 10.63 -24.87
CA VAL A 245 -23.36 11.98 -24.98
C VAL A 245 -24.08 12.03 -26.31
N VAL A 246 -25.39 11.75 -26.29
CA VAL A 246 -26.28 12.14 -27.37
C VAL A 246 -26.46 13.65 -27.28
N ALA A 247 -25.80 14.37 -28.18
CA ALA A 247 -26.08 15.77 -28.41
C ALA A 247 -27.50 15.92 -29.00
N HIS A 248 -28.35 16.68 -28.34
CA HIS A 248 -29.53 17.29 -28.98
C HIS A 248 -29.27 18.79 -29.14
N GLY A 249 -29.72 19.29 -30.29
CA GLY A 249 -29.34 20.58 -30.89
C GLY A 249 -29.86 21.82 -30.17
#